data_AF-T0MHT1-F1
#
_entry.id   AF-T0MHT1-F1
#
_cell.length_a   1.000
_cell.length_b   1.000
_cell.length_c   1.000
_cell.angle_alpha   90.00
_cell.angle_beta   90.00
_cell.angle_gamma   90.00
#
_symmetry.space_group_name_H-M   'P 1'
#
loop_
_entity.id
_entity.type
_entity.pdbx_description
1 polymer ?
#
loop_
_entity_poly.entity_id
_entity_poly.type
_entity_poly.pdbx_seq_one_letter_code
_entity_poly.pdbx_strand_id
1 'polypeptide(L)'
;MTKLNGKNMIRAINEHAISVINYHVGLVKLEPSDFKSLDHDIRQVLIKYQVHLQPACKERLYLPRTDMGRGLTNIEFKSECMLLTMHRSLNETRNSSLRRAAILKSEEACASHLSLIVSYLKIRYSLEEIPSLKVVVEAQKLKLYNEIQNRSNHGKLYKAKTNELISIKDSSTWLTKGNNQARSEAIYCFLQDRNIFCGQVGQCPHCGSQRKTVDHLATKCDRMLGFDYMRRHNEVVRCIHLLLCKKYGFKKTNKIRSHSVQEVMSNDNAEIRVDTRVSTDIKVCHNKPDILVIDKKNKEILIVEIGITNQDRLTIVENEKLRKYDLLANELGQIYKSQTKIVPYVITWDGVVTKYHRKYIKELEIQPNLEAYMQSIVLKKTVESISMDRRRGYEWIEPREDEVEKAVENLVKTIPLKNIYIEEAKLKINESKKPRDNQSEEYEDEIVLNNPQIENTNNNEQL
;
A
#
# COMPACT_ATOMS: atom_id res chain seq x y z
N MET A 1 20.52 -3.30 3.58
CA MET A 1 19.36 -2.94 2.69
C MET A 1 18.75 -1.56 3.02
N THR A 2 17.89 -1.00 2.16
CA THR A 2 17.28 0.34 2.32
C THR A 2 16.14 0.37 3.35
N LYS A 3 16.12 1.39 4.23
CA LYS A 3 15.16 1.54 5.35
C LYS A 3 13.75 2.02 4.91
N LEU A 4 13.35 1.80 3.66
CA LEU A 4 12.10 2.34 3.08
C LEU A 4 10.88 1.46 3.38
N ASN A 5 9.74 2.11 3.62
CA ASN A 5 8.44 1.43 3.63
C ASN A 5 8.00 1.01 2.21
N GLY A 6 7.07 0.06 2.10
CA GLY A 6 6.66 -0.54 0.81
C GLY A 6 6.18 0.47 -0.22
N LYS A 7 5.44 1.50 0.21
CA LYS A 7 5.04 2.63 -0.63
C LYS A 7 6.24 3.38 -1.20
N ASN A 8 7.17 3.81 -0.36
CA ASN A 8 8.32 4.61 -0.77
C ASN A 8 9.32 3.77 -1.59
N MET A 9 9.44 2.48 -1.31
CA MET A 9 10.27 1.55 -2.11
C MET A 9 9.71 1.37 -3.53
N ILE A 10 8.42 1.08 -3.68
CA ILE A 10 7.80 0.97 -5.02
C ILE A 10 7.86 2.32 -5.75
N ARG A 11 7.67 3.44 -5.05
CA ARG A 11 7.81 4.78 -5.64
C ARG A 11 9.23 5.01 -6.16
N ALA A 12 10.26 4.73 -5.36
CA ALA A 12 11.66 4.84 -5.76
C ALA A 12 12.03 3.93 -6.94
N ILE A 13 11.45 2.73 -7.03
CA ILE A 13 11.62 1.84 -8.19
C ILE A 13 11.00 2.45 -9.45
N ASN A 14 9.79 3.02 -9.37
CA ASN A 14 9.16 3.73 -10.49
C ASN A 14 9.97 4.99 -10.89
N GLU A 15 10.46 5.76 -9.91
CA GLU A 15 11.14 7.05 -10.10
C GLU A 15 12.59 6.93 -10.58
N HIS A 16 13.33 5.88 -10.18
CA HIS A 16 14.78 5.76 -10.46
C HIS A 16 15.18 4.54 -11.31
N ALA A 17 14.43 3.45 -11.31
CA ALA A 17 14.77 2.24 -12.08
C ALA A 17 13.93 2.12 -13.35
N ILE A 18 12.60 2.17 -13.23
CA ILE A 18 11.69 2.05 -14.39
C ILE A 18 11.71 3.32 -15.25
N SER A 19 12.09 4.47 -14.69
CA SER A 19 12.30 5.71 -15.44
C SER A 19 13.42 5.61 -16.49
N VAL A 20 14.40 4.71 -16.33
CA VAL A 20 15.47 4.49 -17.33
C VAL A 20 14.89 4.06 -18.68
N ILE A 21 13.78 3.31 -18.72
CA ILE A 21 13.14 2.89 -19.97
C ILE A 21 12.64 4.08 -20.81
N ASN A 22 12.48 5.27 -20.20
CA ASN A 22 12.11 6.50 -20.90
C ASN A 22 13.06 6.84 -22.06
N TYR A 23 14.35 6.52 -21.91
CA TYR A 23 15.40 6.86 -22.87
C TYR A 23 15.57 5.83 -23.98
N HIS A 24 14.85 4.70 -23.93
CA HIS A 24 15.01 3.58 -24.86
C HIS A 24 13.75 3.30 -25.70
N VAL A 25 12.54 3.49 -25.14
CA VAL A 25 11.29 3.30 -25.89
C VAL A 25 11.21 4.28 -27.05
N GLY A 26 11.07 3.75 -28.27
CA GLY A 26 10.98 4.55 -29.51
C GLY A 26 12.33 4.99 -30.09
N LEU A 27 13.45 4.67 -29.45
CA LEU A 27 14.81 4.81 -30.02
C LEU A 27 15.46 3.45 -30.30
N VAL A 28 15.28 2.49 -29.38
CA VAL A 28 15.68 1.09 -29.58
C VAL A 28 14.49 0.31 -30.16
N LYS A 29 14.75 -0.57 -31.12
CA LYS A 29 13.76 -1.50 -31.69
C LYS A 29 13.44 -2.61 -30.69
N LEU A 30 12.61 -2.28 -29.70
CA LEU A 30 12.11 -3.16 -28.65
C LEU A 30 10.67 -3.61 -28.97
N GLU A 31 10.45 -4.91 -28.94
CA GLU A 31 9.15 -5.53 -29.23
C GLU A 31 8.37 -5.85 -27.93
N PRO A 32 7.04 -6.12 -28.02
CA PRO A 32 6.22 -6.51 -26.87
C PRO A 32 6.71 -7.75 -26.09
N SER A 33 7.56 -8.60 -26.69
CA SER A 33 8.28 -9.67 -25.99
C SER A 33 9.24 -9.15 -24.92
N ASP A 34 9.95 -8.07 -25.25
CA ASP A 34 11.14 -7.62 -24.53
C ASP A 34 10.72 -6.85 -23.29
N PHE A 35 9.68 -6.02 -23.43
CA PHE A 35 9.00 -5.39 -22.30
C PHE A 35 8.41 -6.41 -21.32
N LYS A 36 7.83 -7.53 -21.81
CA LYS A 36 7.34 -8.63 -20.95
C LYS A 36 8.48 -9.37 -20.23
N SER A 37 9.64 -9.53 -20.88
CA SER A 37 10.83 -10.12 -20.25
C SER A 37 11.34 -9.21 -19.14
N LEU A 38 11.48 -7.92 -19.39
CA LEU A 38 11.93 -6.98 -18.37
C LEU A 38 10.94 -6.88 -17.19
N ASP A 39 9.64 -6.97 -17.46
CA ASP A 39 8.59 -7.13 -16.43
C ASP A 39 8.64 -8.49 -15.69
N HIS A 40 9.23 -9.53 -16.28
CA HIS A 40 9.54 -10.79 -15.61
C HIS A 40 10.73 -10.62 -14.68
N ASP A 41 11.83 -10.04 -15.18
CA ASP A 41 13.08 -9.91 -14.45
C ASP A 41 12.94 -8.99 -13.23
N ILE A 42 12.25 -7.85 -13.37
CA ILE A 42 11.90 -7.00 -12.21
C ILE A 42 11.09 -7.79 -11.17
N ARG A 43 10.15 -8.64 -11.59
CA ARG A 43 9.40 -9.49 -10.64
C ARG A 43 10.29 -10.53 -9.97
N GLN A 44 11.26 -11.14 -10.66
CA GLN A 44 12.22 -12.06 -10.03
C GLN A 44 13.10 -11.36 -8.99
N VAL A 45 13.57 -10.15 -9.29
CA VAL A 45 14.29 -9.31 -8.32
C VAL A 45 13.42 -9.02 -7.09
N LEU A 46 12.15 -8.62 -7.28
CA LEU A 46 11.22 -8.38 -6.17
C LEU A 46 10.90 -9.64 -5.35
N ILE A 47 10.88 -10.82 -5.98
CA ILE A 47 10.70 -12.12 -5.30
C ILE A 47 11.94 -12.48 -4.48
N LYS A 48 13.16 -12.31 -5.03
CA LYS A 48 14.43 -12.55 -4.33
C LYS A 48 14.55 -11.77 -3.02
N TYR A 49 14.13 -10.50 -3.02
CA TYR A 49 14.13 -9.66 -1.81
C TYR A 49 12.88 -9.81 -0.91
N GLN A 50 11.98 -10.75 -1.22
CA GLN A 50 10.69 -10.97 -0.54
C GLN A 50 9.76 -9.73 -0.57
N VAL A 51 9.98 -8.80 -1.49
CA VAL A 51 9.12 -7.63 -1.73
C VAL A 51 7.88 -8.00 -2.55
N HIS A 52 7.91 -9.14 -3.25
CA HIS A 52 6.76 -9.87 -3.79
C HIS A 52 6.91 -11.35 -3.43
N LEU A 53 5.83 -12.13 -3.48
CA LEU A 53 5.79 -13.52 -3.04
C LEU A 53 5.14 -14.41 -4.11
N GLN A 54 5.53 -15.68 -4.19
CA GLN A 54 4.85 -16.67 -5.00
C GLN A 54 4.01 -17.62 -4.13
N PRO A 55 2.79 -18.01 -4.53
CA PRO A 55 2.03 -17.57 -5.72
C PRO A 55 1.05 -16.42 -5.41
N ALA A 56 1.53 -15.20 -5.15
CA ALA A 56 0.67 -14.02 -5.01
C ALA A 56 0.16 -13.51 -6.38
N CYS A 57 -0.73 -12.53 -6.38
CA CYS A 57 -1.27 -11.94 -7.60
C CYS A 57 -0.24 -11.04 -8.30
N LYS A 58 0.15 -11.38 -9.55
CA LYS A 58 1.07 -10.57 -10.37
C LYS A 58 0.40 -9.26 -10.81
N GLU A 59 -0.89 -9.32 -11.11
CA GLU A 59 -1.68 -8.24 -11.68
C GLU A 59 -1.88 -7.10 -10.67
N ARG A 60 -2.11 -7.50 -9.42
CA ARG A 60 -2.25 -6.63 -8.26
C ARG A 60 -0.98 -5.83 -7.95
N LEU A 61 0.20 -6.31 -8.35
CA LEU A 61 1.46 -5.57 -8.24
C LEU A 61 1.38 -4.26 -9.03
N TYR A 62 0.75 -4.31 -10.21
CA TYR A 62 0.64 -3.21 -11.17
C TYR A 62 -0.62 -2.34 -10.99
N LEU A 63 -1.68 -2.85 -10.37
CA LEU A 63 -2.87 -2.05 -10.03
C LEU A 63 -2.50 -0.85 -9.12
N PRO A 64 -3.17 0.31 -9.24
CA PRO A 64 -2.90 1.47 -8.39
C PRO A 64 -3.13 1.22 -6.89
N ARG A 65 -2.38 1.93 -6.05
CA ARG A 65 -2.53 1.84 -4.57
C ARG A 65 -3.87 2.32 -4.04
N THR A 66 -4.60 3.16 -4.79
CA THR A 66 -5.98 3.57 -4.49
C THR A 66 -7.03 2.49 -4.75
N ASP A 67 -6.63 1.43 -5.44
CA ASP A 67 -7.48 0.42 -6.07
C ASP A 67 -7.15 -0.99 -5.54
N MET A 68 -6.72 -1.08 -4.28
CA MET A 68 -6.19 -2.25 -3.56
C MET A 68 -4.90 -2.88 -4.16
N GLY A 69 -4.31 -2.27 -5.19
CA GLY A 69 -3.05 -2.70 -5.79
C GLY A 69 -1.80 -2.12 -5.11
N ARG A 70 -0.61 -2.37 -5.70
CA ARG A 70 0.68 -1.94 -5.14
C ARG A 70 1.38 -0.83 -5.94
N GLY A 71 0.90 -0.49 -7.12
CA GLY A 71 1.34 0.67 -7.90
C GLY A 71 2.76 0.58 -8.44
N LEU A 72 3.30 -0.62 -8.69
CA LEU A 72 4.49 -0.77 -9.53
C LEU A 72 4.09 -0.40 -10.97
N THR A 73 4.89 0.39 -11.67
CA THR A 73 4.62 0.66 -13.08
C THR A 73 4.89 -0.59 -13.92
N ASN A 74 3.88 -1.08 -14.65
CA ASN A 74 4.08 -2.12 -15.65
C ASN A 74 4.82 -1.53 -16.86
N ILE A 75 5.86 -2.22 -17.36
CA ILE A 75 6.71 -1.71 -18.44
C ILE A 75 5.99 -1.82 -19.77
N GLU A 76 5.32 -2.93 -20.06
CA GLU A 76 4.56 -3.11 -21.31
C GLU A 76 3.48 -2.04 -21.46
N PHE A 77 2.71 -1.76 -20.40
CA PHE A 77 1.72 -0.69 -20.37
C PHE A 77 2.34 0.72 -20.46
N LYS A 78 3.56 0.89 -19.93
CA LYS A 78 4.29 2.16 -20.01
C LYS A 78 4.81 2.42 -21.43
N SER A 79 5.36 1.41 -22.11
CA SER A 79 5.84 1.55 -23.48
C SER A 79 4.68 1.74 -24.46
N GLU A 80 3.57 1.02 -24.29
CA GLU A 80 2.31 1.26 -25.01
C GLU A 80 1.88 2.75 -24.99
N CYS A 81 1.82 3.34 -23.81
CA CYS A 81 1.46 4.75 -23.62
C CYS A 81 2.49 5.72 -24.22
N MET A 82 3.78 5.41 -24.10
CA MET A 82 4.86 6.24 -24.66
C MET A 82 4.89 6.22 -26.19
N LEU A 83 4.80 5.04 -26.80
CA LEU A 83 4.79 4.86 -28.26
C LEU A 83 3.56 5.53 -28.88
N LEU A 84 2.38 5.42 -28.23
CA LEU A 84 1.18 6.13 -28.69
C LEU A 84 1.35 7.66 -28.69
N THR A 85 1.92 8.22 -27.61
CA THR A 85 2.20 9.67 -27.53
C THR A 85 3.25 10.10 -28.57
N MET A 86 4.30 9.29 -28.77
CA MET A 86 5.34 9.57 -29.78
C MET A 86 4.77 9.52 -31.20
N HIS A 87 4.02 8.48 -31.55
CA HIS A 87 3.37 8.33 -32.85
C HIS A 87 2.40 9.50 -33.12
N ARG A 88 1.54 9.85 -32.16
CA ARG A 88 0.64 11.02 -32.25
C ARG A 88 1.41 12.31 -32.50
N SER A 89 2.39 12.61 -31.65
CA SER A 89 3.20 13.83 -31.76
C SER A 89 3.96 13.92 -33.09
N LEU A 90 4.43 12.80 -33.64
CA LEU A 90 5.02 12.74 -34.99
C LEU A 90 3.98 13.03 -36.08
N ASN A 91 2.81 12.40 -36.00
CA ASN A 91 1.77 12.49 -37.03
C ASN A 91 1.09 13.87 -37.08
N GLU A 92 0.79 14.45 -35.92
CA GLU A 92 0.24 15.81 -35.76
C GLU A 92 1.12 16.90 -36.40
N THR A 93 2.43 16.63 -36.54
CA THR A 93 3.42 17.57 -37.11
C THR A 93 4.09 17.04 -38.38
N ARG A 94 3.51 16.01 -39.01
CA ARG A 94 3.98 15.42 -40.28
C ARG A 94 4.06 16.48 -41.39
N ASN A 95 3.03 17.31 -41.50
CA ASN A 95 2.91 18.31 -42.57
C ASN A 95 3.78 19.55 -42.34
N SER A 96 4.21 19.82 -41.10
CA SER A 96 5.03 20.99 -40.74
C SER A 96 6.51 20.65 -40.54
N SER A 97 6.91 19.38 -40.55
CA SER A 97 8.30 18.97 -40.34
C SER A 97 8.70 17.79 -41.24
N LEU A 98 9.45 18.09 -42.31
CA LEU A 98 10.01 17.10 -43.24
C LEU A 98 10.78 15.98 -42.53
N ARG A 99 11.52 16.30 -41.45
CA ARG A 99 12.23 15.29 -40.63
C ARG A 99 11.26 14.31 -39.97
N ARG A 100 10.13 14.77 -39.45
CA ARG A 100 9.13 13.94 -38.75
C ARG A 100 8.30 13.11 -39.74
N ALA A 101 8.02 13.65 -40.92
CA ALA A 101 7.46 12.90 -42.04
C ALA A 101 8.40 11.80 -42.56
N ALA A 102 9.71 12.07 -42.67
CA ALA A 102 10.71 11.09 -43.08
C ALA A 102 10.85 9.95 -42.05
N ILE A 103 10.85 10.27 -40.74
CA ILE A 103 10.83 9.29 -39.65
C ILE A 103 9.59 8.39 -39.78
N LEU A 104 8.39 8.97 -39.86
CA LEU A 104 7.15 8.17 -40.01
C LEU A 104 7.20 7.28 -41.24
N LYS A 105 7.61 7.79 -42.41
CA LYS A 105 7.73 6.99 -43.63
C LYS A 105 8.71 5.80 -43.48
N SER A 106 9.80 5.98 -42.71
CA SER A 106 10.75 4.90 -42.41
C SER A 106 10.16 3.85 -41.47
N GLU A 107 9.46 4.28 -40.41
CA GLU A 107 8.82 3.39 -39.44
C GLU A 107 7.61 2.65 -40.04
N GLU A 108 6.86 3.30 -40.94
CA GLU A 108 5.81 2.72 -41.78
C GLU A 108 6.38 1.65 -42.72
N ALA A 109 7.45 1.97 -43.46
CA ALA A 109 8.09 1.04 -44.39
C ALA A 109 8.76 -0.17 -43.69
N CYS A 110 9.20 -0.01 -42.44
CA CYS A 110 9.73 -1.10 -41.62
C CYS A 110 8.65 -1.89 -40.87
N ALA A 111 7.37 -1.51 -40.95
CA ALA A 111 6.27 -2.05 -40.15
C ALA A 111 6.59 -2.16 -38.64
N SER A 112 7.28 -1.15 -38.09
CA SER A 112 7.79 -1.21 -36.72
C SER A 112 6.67 -1.17 -35.66
N HIS A 113 6.97 -1.62 -34.44
CA HIS A 113 6.03 -1.50 -33.33
C HIS A 113 5.57 -0.05 -33.05
N LEU A 114 6.37 0.97 -33.42
CA LEU A 114 5.98 2.38 -33.31
C LEU A 114 4.95 2.79 -34.38
N SER A 115 5.07 2.36 -35.63
CA SER A 115 4.05 2.66 -36.66
C SER A 115 2.78 1.83 -36.48
N LEU A 116 2.92 0.58 -36.01
CA LEU A 116 1.79 -0.32 -35.72
C LEU A 116 1.10 -0.05 -34.37
N ILE A 117 1.57 0.89 -33.55
CA ILE A 117 1.08 1.04 -32.17
C ILE A 117 -0.44 1.29 -32.08
N VAL A 118 -1.01 2.04 -33.03
CA VAL A 118 -2.45 2.35 -33.03
C VAL A 118 -3.29 1.11 -33.32
N SER A 119 -2.93 0.30 -34.31
CA SER A 119 -3.65 -0.95 -34.63
C SER A 119 -3.42 -2.02 -33.56
N TYR A 120 -2.19 -2.13 -33.03
CA TYR A 120 -1.86 -3.02 -31.92
C TYR A 120 -2.73 -2.73 -30.68
N LEU A 121 -2.87 -1.45 -30.29
CA LEU A 121 -3.71 -1.07 -29.15
C LEU A 121 -5.21 -1.32 -29.40
N LYS A 122 -5.71 -1.06 -30.62
CA LYS A 122 -7.10 -1.40 -30.97
C LYS A 122 -7.38 -2.90 -30.83
N ILE A 123 -6.52 -3.75 -31.39
CA ILE A 123 -6.68 -5.21 -31.35
C ILE A 123 -6.53 -5.75 -29.92
N ARG A 124 -5.52 -5.28 -29.18
CA ARG A 124 -5.17 -5.77 -27.84
C ARG A 124 -6.20 -5.43 -26.75
N TYR A 125 -6.95 -4.35 -26.93
CA TYR A 125 -7.91 -3.85 -25.95
C TYR A 125 -9.36 -3.78 -26.50
N SER A 126 -9.61 -4.32 -27.70
CA SER A 126 -10.90 -4.28 -28.40
C SER A 126 -11.50 -2.87 -28.50
N LEU A 127 -10.70 -1.91 -28.99
CA LEU A 127 -11.09 -0.49 -29.07
C LEU A 127 -11.46 -0.09 -30.51
N GLU A 128 -12.65 0.47 -30.67
CA GLU A 128 -13.22 0.86 -31.97
C GLU A 128 -12.57 2.15 -32.51
N GLU A 129 -12.42 3.19 -31.68
CA GLU A 129 -11.84 4.48 -32.05
C GLU A 129 -10.30 4.55 -31.91
N ILE A 130 -9.69 5.63 -32.41
CA ILE A 130 -8.24 5.89 -32.23
C ILE A 130 -7.98 6.18 -30.74
N PRO A 131 -7.32 5.27 -29.99
CA PRO A 131 -7.42 5.26 -28.54
C PRO A 131 -6.71 6.46 -27.93
N SER A 132 -7.40 7.19 -27.03
CA SER A 132 -6.78 8.27 -26.26
C SER A 132 -5.94 7.72 -25.10
N LEU A 133 -4.95 8.48 -24.63
CA LEU A 133 -4.09 8.04 -23.52
C LEU A 133 -4.89 7.68 -22.25
N LYS A 134 -6.01 8.37 -21.99
CA LYS A 134 -6.92 8.03 -20.88
C LYS A 134 -7.57 6.66 -21.09
N VAL A 135 -8.14 6.44 -22.29
CA VAL A 135 -8.80 5.18 -22.67
C VAL A 135 -7.82 4.00 -22.63
N VAL A 136 -6.56 4.17 -23.05
CA VAL A 136 -5.53 3.13 -22.93
C VAL A 136 -5.26 2.77 -21.47
N VAL A 137 -5.05 3.76 -20.59
CA VAL A 137 -4.80 3.52 -19.15
C VAL A 137 -6.01 2.87 -18.46
N GLU A 138 -7.23 3.22 -18.87
CA GLU A 138 -8.47 2.61 -18.37
C GLU A 138 -8.62 1.17 -18.87
N ALA A 139 -8.31 0.89 -20.14
CA ALA A 139 -8.34 -0.46 -20.70
C ALA A 139 -7.24 -1.37 -20.12
N GLN A 140 -6.03 -0.85 -19.89
CA GLN A 140 -4.95 -1.51 -19.15
C GLN A 140 -5.41 -1.89 -17.72
N LYS A 141 -6.04 -0.95 -17.00
CA LYS A 141 -6.59 -1.17 -15.66
C LYS A 141 -7.72 -2.21 -15.69
N LEU A 142 -8.59 -2.20 -16.70
CA LEU A 142 -9.66 -3.19 -16.89
C LEU A 142 -9.10 -4.59 -17.16
N LYS A 143 -8.09 -4.72 -18.05
CA LYS A 143 -7.41 -5.98 -18.33
C LYS A 143 -6.85 -6.63 -17.06
N LEU A 144 -6.16 -5.86 -16.20
CA LEU A 144 -5.68 -6.36 -14.91
C LEU A 144 -6.82 -6.87 -14.02
N TYR A 145 -7.97 -6.17 -13.96
CA TYR A 145 -9.11 -6.65 -13.19
C TYR A 145 -9.71 -7.95 -13.74
N ASN A 146 -9.78 -8.11 -15.06
CA ASN A 146 -10.31 -9.32 -15.68
C ASN A 146 -9.38 -10.52 -15.44
N GLU A 147 -8.06 -10.33 -15.59
CA GLU A 147 -7.04 -11.35 -15.24
C GLU A 147 -7.10 -11.75 -13.74
N ILE A 148 -7.54 -10.84 -12.84
CA ILE A 148 -7.75 -11.13 -11.41
C ILE A 148 -9.08 -11.85 -11.15
N GLN A 149 -10.18 -11.40 -11.77
CA GLN A 149 -11.51 -11.96 -11.55
C GLN A 149 -11.61 -13.42 -12.04
N ASN A 150 -10.89 -13.75 -13.12
CA ASN A 150 -10.79 -15.11 -13.65
C ASN A 150 -10.07 -16.09 -12.70
N ARG A 151 -9.43 -15.61 -11.61
CA ARG A 151 -8.74 -16.43 -10.62
C ARG A 151 -9.58 -16.59 -9.35
N SER A 152 -10.03 -17.82 -9.08
CA SER A 152 -10.99 -18.16 -8.01
C SER A 152 -10.63 -17.66 -6.59
N ASN A 153 -9.34 -17.57 -6.24
CA ASN A 153 -8.88 -17.02 -4.96
C ASN A 153 -8.67 -15.49 -5.02
N HIS A 154 -7.88 -15.00 -5.99
CA HIS A 154 -7.54 -13.57 -6.09
C HIS A 154 -8.78 -12.70 -6.30
N GLY A 155 -9.71 -13.17 -7.14
CA GLY A 155 -10.96 -12.48 -7.44
C GLY A 155 -11.88 -12.25 -6.23
N LYS A 156 -11.76 -13.03 -5.13
CA LYS A 156 -12.59 -12.87 -3.92
C LYS A 156 -12.50 -11.47 -3.33
N LEU A 157 -11.27 -10.96 -3.12
CA LEU A 157 -11.03 -9.60 -2.62
C LEU A 157 -11.71 -8.56 -3.53
N TYR A 158 -11.69 -8.80 -4.84
CA TYR A 158 -12.20 -7.87 -5.84
C TYR A 158 -13.70 -8.01 -6.13
N LYS A 159 -14.39 -9.04 -5.59
CA LYS A 159 -15.86 -9.05 -5.44
C LYS A 159 -16.35 -7.88 -4.58
N ALA A 160 -15.47 -7.28 -3.76
CA ALA A 160 -15.78 -6.07 -3.02
C ALA A 160 -16.17 -4.90 -3.95
N LYS A 161 -15.64 -4.88 -5.18
CA LYS A 161 -15.86 -3.82 -6.18
C LYS A 161 -17.25 -3.89 -6.83
N THR A 162 -17.94 -5.03 -6.79
CA THR A 162 -19.30 -5.19 -7.35
C THR A 162 -20.41 -4.84 -6.34
N ASN A 163 -20.07 -4.53 -5.09
CA ASN A 163 -21.02 -4.09 -4.08
C ASN A 163 -20.94 -2.57 -3.93
N GLU A 164 -22.01 -1.87 -4.28
CA GLU A 164 -22.06 -0.40 -4.26
C GLU A 164 -21.87 0.21 -2.88
N LEU A 165 -22.08 -0.53 -1.78
CA LEU A 165 -21.93 -0.01 -0.42
C LEU A 165 -20.46 -0.01 0.06
N ILE A 166 -19.53 -0.60 -0.69
CA ILE A 166 -18.12 -0.75 -0.30
C ILE A 166 -17.26 0.41 -0.83
N SER A 167 -16.27 0.85 -0.04
CA SER A 167 -15.30 1.88 -0.44
C SER A 167 -13.92 1.29 -0.69
N ILE A 168 -13.63 0.97 -1.95
CA ILE A 168 -12.31 0.48 -2.40
C ILE A 168 -11.18 1.46 -2.03
N LYS A 169 -11.44 2.77 -2.14
CA LYS A 169 -10.48 3.83 -1.80
C LYS A 169 -10.14 3.84 -0.32
N ASP A 170 -11.13 3.77 0.57
CA ASP A 170 -10.89 3.81 2.01
C ASP A 170 -10.33 2.47 2.52
N SER A 171 -10.73 1.34 1.92
CA SER A 171 -10.14 -0.01 2.14
C SER A 171 -8.65 -0.08 1.74
N SER A 172 -8.19 0.87 0.93
CA SER A 172 -6.80 0.98 0.48
C SER A 172 -5.98 2.00 1.28
N THR A 173 -6.46 2.47 2.44
CA THR A 173 -5.77 3.49 3.24
C THR A 173 -4.42 2.99 3.75
N TRP A 174 -4.30 1.71 4.13
CA TRP A 174 -3.02 1.11 4.52
C TRP A 174 -1.99 1.00 3.39
N LEU A 175 -2.42 0.83 2.13
CA LEU A 175 -1.53 0.83 0.95
C LEU A 175 -1.07 2.24 0.55
N THR A 176 -1.92 3.25 0.77
CA THR A 176 -1.65 4.64 0.36
C THR A 176 -0.99 5.49 1.44
N LYS A 177 -1.18 5.17 2.73
CA LYS A 177 -0.69 5.93 3.89
C LYS A 177 -0.01 5.09 4.99
N GLY A 178 -0.03 3.76 4.90
CA GLY A 178 0.57 2.89 5.91
C GLY A 178 2.09 2.85 5.87
N ASN A 179 2.72 2.84 7.04
CA ASN A 179 4.17 2.79 7.20
C ASN A 179 4.68 1.34 7.37
N ASN A 180 4.30 0.45 6.46
CA ASN A 180 4.67 -0.96 6.49
C ASN A 180 6.00 -1.22 5.78
N GLN A 181 6.85 -2.09 6.32
CA GLN A 181 8.04 -2.58 5.59
C GLN A 181 7.61 -3.30 4.29
N ALA A 182 8.45 -3.23 3.26
CA ALA A 182 8.14 -3.77 1.94
C ALA A 182 7.82 -5.29 1.96
N ARG A 183 8.56 -6.07 2.77
CA ARG A 183 8.28 -7.51 2.99
C ARG A 183 6.94 -7.73 3.71
N SER A 184 6.64 -6.96 4.77
CA SER A 184 5.36 -7.05 5.49
C SER A 184 4.17 -6.73 4.59
N GLU A 185 4.27 -5.69 3.76
CA GLU A 185 3.25 -5.34 2.77
C GLU A 185 3.00 -6.49 1.77
N ALA A 186 4.07 -7.15 1.31
CA ALA A 186 3.96 -8.31 0.42
C ALA A 186 3.19 -9.48 1.08
N ILE A 187 3.49 -9.76 2.36
CA ILE A 187 2.81 -10.81 3.15
C ILE A 187 1.32 -10.46 3.38
N TYR A 188 1.00 -9.19 3.68
CA TYR A 188 -0.39 -8.76 3.87
C TYR A 188 -1.18 -8.82 2.56
N CYS A 189 -0.59 -8.45 1.42
CA CYS A 189 -1.20 -8.66 0.12
C CYS A 189 -1.45 -10.16 -0.15
N PHE A 190 -0.46 -11.02 0.08
CA PHE A 190 -0.56 -12.47 -0.13
C PHE A 190 -1.62 -13.15 0.75
N LEU A 191 -1.88 -12.63 1.96
CA LEU A 191 -3.02 -13.00 2.79
C LEU A 191 -4.36 -12.66 2.11
N GLN A 192 -4.55 -11.40 1.69
CA GLN A 192 -5.81 -10.96 1.08
C GLN A 192 -6.07 -11.61 -0.29
N ASP A 193 -5.02 -11.98 -1.02
CA ASP A 193 -5.06 -12.80 -2.23
C ASP A 193 -5.54 -14.25 -1.95
N ARG A 194 -5.71 -14.63 -0.67
CA ARG A 194 -6.10 -15.96 -0.17
C ARG A 194 -5.18 -17.13 -0.55
N ASN A 195 -4.00 -16.85 -1.10
CA ASN A 195 -3.06 -17.87 -1.58
C ASN A 195 -1.99 -18.31 -0.55
N ILE A 196 -2.09 -17.89 0.71
CA ILE A 196 -1.11 -18.16 1.79
C ILE A 196 -0.81 -19.66 2.06
N PHE A 197 -1.70 -20.55 1.63
CA PHE A 197 -1.52 -22.01 1.71
C PHE A 197 -0.91 -22.65 0.45
N CYS A 198 -0.50 -21.87 -0.55
CA CYS A 198 0.16 -22.33 -1.78
C CYS A 198 -0.57 -23.46 -2.54
N GLY A 199 -1.91 -23.52 -2.43
CA GLY A 199 -2.72 -24.57 -3.06
C GLY A 199 -2.90 -25.86 -2.24
N GLN A 200 -2.36 -25.94 -1.02
CA GLN A 200 -2.60 -27.07 -0.10
C GLN A 200 -4.12 -27.30 0.09
N VAL A 201 -4.58 -28.51 -0.23
CA VAL A 201 -5.95 -28.96 0.03
C VAL A 201 -5.96 -29.82 1.28
N GLY A 202 -6.84 -29.50 2.22
CA GLY A 202 -7.03 -30.28 3.44
C GLY A 202 -8.20 -29.77 4.27
N GLN A 203 -8.55 -30.50 5.32
CA GLN A 203 -9.47 -30.05 6.35
C GLN A 203 -8.78 -29.06 7.30
N CYS A 204 -9.58 -28.25 7.99
CA CYS A 204 -9.11 -27.34 9.02
C CYS A 204 -8.56 -28.15 10.21
N PRO A 205 -7.29 -27.93 10.62
CA PRO A 205 -6.65 -28.74 11.66
C PRO A 205 -7.29 -28.56 13.05
N HIS A 206 -8.13 -27.54 13.24
CA HIS A 206 -8.82 -27.31 14.51
C HIS A 206 -10.16 -28.01 14.56
N CYS A 207 -11.07 -27.73 13.61
CA CYS A 207 -12.45 -28.24 13.67
C CYS A 207 -12.68 -29.55 12.89
N GLY A 208 -11.84 -29.90 11.93
CA GLY A 208 -12.04 -31.05 11.03
C GLY A 208 -13.16 -30.84 9.98
N SER A 209 -14.31 -30.28 10.37
CA SER A 209 -15.54 -30.25 9.56
C SER A 209 -15.51 -29.42 8.28
N GLN A 210 -14.50 -28.57 8.08
CA GLN A 210 -14.46 -27.57 6.99
C GLN A 210 -13.10 -27.52 6.30
N ARG A 211 -13.06 -27.08 5.03
CA ARG A 211 -11.80 -26.96 4.27
C ARG A 211 -10.89 -25.87 4.83
N LYS A 212 -9.59 -26.16 4.96
CA LYS A 212 -8.53 -25.20 5.34
C LYS A 212 -8.46 -24.08 4.29
N THR A 213 -9.09 -22.95 4.59
CA THR A 213 -9.14 -21.76 3.72
C THR A 213 -8.95 -20.51 4.56
N VAL A 214 -8.46 -19.43 3.95
CA VAL A 214 -8.20 -18.17 4.64
C VAL A 214 -9.50 -17.58 5.20
N ASP A 215 -10.56 -17.58 4.39
CA ASP A 215 -11.86 -17.06 4.80
C ASP A 215 -12.44 -17.86 6.01
N HIS A 216 -12.23 -19.18 6.06
CA HIS A 216 -12.64 -20.04 7.18
C HIS A 216 -11.82 -19.79 8.45
N LEU A 217 -10.49 -19.85 8.37
CA LEU A 217 -9.64 -19.66 9.56
C LEU A 217 -9.75 -18.24 10.12
N ALA A 218 -9.90 -17.23 9.26
CA ALA A 218 -10.03 -15.85 9.71
C ALA A 218 -11.37 -15.54 10.42
N THR A 219 -12.48 -16.22 10.08
CA THR A 219 -13.83 -15.79 10.55
C THR A 219 -14.91 -16.87 10.70
N LYS A 220 -14.67 -18.13 10.31
CA LYS A 220 -15.70 -19.19 10.27
C LYS A 220 -15.24 -20.52 10.92
N CYS A 221 -14.19 -20.49 11.75
CA CYS A 221 -13.67 -21.65 12.46
C CYS A 221 -13.91 -21.50 13.95
N ASP A 222 -14.94 -22.16 14.48
CA ASP A 222 -15.50 -21.88 15.81
C ASP A 222 -14.48 -22.05 16.95
N ARG A 223 -13.58 -23.04 16.82
CA ARG A 223 -12.50 -23.31 17.78
C ARG A 223 -11.40 -22.23 17.80
N MET A 224 -11.24 -21.45 16.73
CA MET A 224 -10.29 -20.33 16.64
C MET A 224 -10.97 -18.97 16.82
N LEU A 225 -12.27 -18.88 16.51
CA LEU A 225 -13.00 -17.64 16.29
C LEU A 225 -12.86 -16.67 17.47
N GLY A 226 -13.09 -17.15 18.71
CA GLY A 226 -12.99 -16.33 19.91
C GLY A 226 -11.60 -15.72 20.10
N PHE A 227 -10.54 -16.55 20.06
CA PHE A 227 -9.15 -16.11 20.25
C PHE A 227 -8.68 -15.16 19.14
N ASP A 228 -8.90 -15.53 17.88
CA ASP A 228 -8.42 -14.73 16.74
C ASP A 228 -9.23 -13.45 16.54
N TYR A 229 -10.54 -13.46 16.77
CA TYR A 229 -11.33 -12.22 16.84
C TYR A 229 -10.78 -11.30 17.92
N MET A 230 -10.64 -11.80 19.16
CA MET A 230 -10.18 -11.00 20.31
C MET A 230 -8.79 -10.40 20.10
N ARG A 231 -7.84 -11.15 19.51
CA ARG A 231 -6.49 -10.66 19.18
C ARG A 231 -6.48 -9.49 18.18
N ARG A 232 -7.47 -9.42 17.28
CA ARG A 232 -7.62 -8.34 16.29
C ARG A 232 -8.41 -7.16 16.87
N HIS A 233 -9.51 -7.46 17.57
CA HIS A 233 -10.40 -6.48 18.19
C HIS A 233 -9.66 -5.68 19.26
N ASN A 234 -8.95 -6.32 20.18
CA ASN A 234 -8.19 -5.64 21.24
C ASN A 234 -7.08 -4.71 20.70
N GLU A 235 -6.48 -5.00 19.53
CA GLU A 235 -5.51 -4.10 18.91
C GLU A 235 -6.16 -2.84 18.33
N VAL A 236 -7.41 -2.94 17.83
CA VAL A 236 -8.20 -1.78 17.37
C VAL A 236 -8.73 -0.98 18.57
N VAL A 237 -9.28 -1.64 19.60
CA VAL A 237 -9.64 -1.03 20.89
C VAL A 237 -8.46 -0.22 21.45
N ARG A 238 -7.26 -0.82 21.48
CA ARG A 238 -6.03 -0.17 21.96
C ARG A 238 -5.63 1.08 21.16
N CYS A 239 -5.90 1.11 19.86
CA CYS A 239 -5.65 2.28 19.02
C CYS A 239 -6.64 3.40 19.28
N ILE A 240 -7.94 3.08 19.32
CA ILE A 240 -9.02 4.06 19.55
C ILE A 240 -8.95 4.58 21.00
N HIS A 241 -8.70 3.72 21.99
CA HIS A 241 -8.51 4.12 23.37
C HIS A 241 -7.32 5.09 23.55
N LEU A 242 -6.17 4.86 22.91
CA LEU A 242 -5.06 5.82 22.98
C LEU A 242 -5.41 7.17 22.33
N LEU A 243 -6.15 7.17 21.21
CA LEU A 243 -6.64 8.38 20.55
C LEU A 243 -7.55 9.19 21.51
N LEU A 244 -8.51 8.52 22.17
CA LEU A 244 -9.41 9.13 23.14
C LEU A 244 -8.67 9.60 24.40
N CYS A 245 -7.75 8.81 24.95
CA CYS A 245 -6.86 9.24 26.04
C CYS A 245 -6.08 10.52 25.70
N LYS A 246 -5.70 10.70 24.43
CA LYS A 246 -5.00 11.91 23.97
C LYS A 246 -5.95 13.08 23.79
N LYS A 247 -7.13 12.88 23.19
CA LYS A 247 -8.18 13.91 23.04
C LYS A 247 -8.59 14.52 24.38
N TYR A 248 -8.76 13.68 25.40
CA TYR A 248 -9.19 14.08 26.74
C TYR A 248 -8.06 14.31 27.76
N GLY A 249 -6.81 14.49 27.28
CA GLY A 249 -5.68 14.92 28.10
C GLY A 249 -5.06 13.85 29.02
N PHE A 250 -5.66 12.66 29.16
CA PHE A 250 -5.18 11.56 29.99
C PHE A 250 -3.75 11.09 29.65
N LYS A 251 -3.35 11.10 28.36
CA LYS A 251 -2.02 10.63 27.92
C LYS A 251 -1.45 11.53 26.82
N LYS A 252 -0.23 12.05 27.03
CA LYS A 252 0.51 12.89 26.06
C LYS A 252 1.32 12.09 25.02
N THR A 253 1.41 10.76 25.15
CA THR A 253 2.26 9.91 24.30
C THR A 253 1.54 9.42 23.04
N ASN A 254 2.27 9.32 21.91
CA ASN A 254 1.79 8.67 20.68
C ASN A 254 2.26 7.20 20.56
N LYS A 255 2.95 6.65 21.57
CA LYS A 255 3.56 5.30 21.51
C LYS A 255 2.53 4.18 21.73
N ILE A 256 1.76 3.82 20.68
CA ILE A 256 0.77 2.72 20.72
C ILE A 256 1.35 1.42 21.30
N ARG A 257 2.57 1.02 20.88
CA ARG A 257 3.17 -0.27 21.28
C ARG A 257 3.23 -0.49 22.79
N SER A 258 3.52 0.55 23.57
CA SER A 258 3.66 0.52 25.03
C SER A 258 2.42 1.03 25.77
N HIS A 259 1.31 1.32 25.07
CA HIS A 259 0.07 1.74 25.69
C HIS A 259 -0.73 0.52 26.16
N SER A 260 -0.96 0.42 27.48
CA SER A 260 -2.02 -0.41 28.04
C SER A 260 -3.35 0.34 28.02
N VAL A 261 -4.39 -0.40 27.63
CA VAL A 261 -5.79 -0.06 27.89
C VAL A 261 -6.04 -0.10 29.40
N GLN A 262 -7.01 0.68 29.89
CA GLN A 262 -7.45 0.71 31.28
C GLN A 262 -8.99 0.69 31.27
N GLU A 263 -9.61 -0.08 32.15
CA GLU A 263 -11.06 -0.32 32.13
C GLU A 263 -11.88 0.95 32.42
N VAL A 264 -11.38 1.81 33.33
CA VAL A 264 -11.97 3.13 33.63
C VAL A 264 -10.86 4.16 33.78
N MET A 265 -11.07 5.35 33.19
CA MET A 265 -10.25 6.54 33.37
C MET A 265 -11.18 7.76 33.52
N SER A 266 -11.08 8.52 34.62
CA SER A 266 -11.92 9.72 34.86
C SER A 266 -11.05 10.91 35.22
N ASN A 267 -11.35 12.09 34.66
CA ASN A 267 -10.77 13.39 35.01
C ASN A 267 -11.86 14.48 34.93
N ASP A 268 -11.53 15.74 35.14
CA ASP A 268 -12.52 16.82 35.18
C ASP A 268 -13.23 17.04 33.83
N ASN A 269 -12.56 16.73 32.72
CA ASN A 269 -13.08 16.94 31.36
C ASN A 269 -13.95 15.77 30.89
N ALA A 270 -13.58 14.53 31.21
CA ALA A 270 -14.25 13.35 30.68
C ALA A 270 -14.09 12.10 31.56
N GLU A 271 -14.86 11.08 31.22
CA GLU A 271 -14.67 9.72 31.68
C GLU A 271 -14.66 8.76 30.48
N ILE A 272 -13.69 7.86 30.43
CA ILE A 272 -13.57 6.79 29.43
C ILE A 272 -13.74 5.46 30.17
N ARG A 273 -14.62 4.59 29.67
CA ARG A 273 -14.73 3.19 30.11
C ARG A 273 -14.52 2.25 28.94
N VAL A 274 -13.88 1.10 29.15
CA VAL A 274 -13.64 0.07 28.14
C VAL A 274 -14.16 -1.26 28.67
N ASP A 275 -14.94 -1.97 27.83
CA ASP A 275 -15.50 -3.30 28.13
C ASP A 275 -16.09 -3.43 29.56
N THR A 276 -16.69 -2.34 30.06
CA THR A 276 -17.17 -2.19 31.44
C THR A 276 -18.70 -2.16 31.44
N ARG A 277 -19.33 -2.84 32.40
CA ARG A 277 -20.79 -2.78 32.55
C ARG A 277 -21.24 -1.41 33.03
N VAL A 278 -22.27 -0.88 32.39
CA VAL A 278 -22.96 0.35 32.73
C VAL A 278 -24.24 0.01 33.48
N SER A 279 -24.40 0.53 34.69
CA SER A 279 -25.68 0.47 35.40
C SER A 279 -26.61 1.57 34.89
N THR A 280 -27.88 1.23 34.73
CA THR A 280 -29.00 2.11 34.35
C THR A 280 -30.21 1.72 35.20
N ASP A 281 -31.10 2.67 35.46
CA ASP A 281 -32.27 2.44 36.31
C ASP A 281 -33.26 1.46 35.65
N ILE A 282 -33.35 1.46 34.32
CA ILE A 282 -34.03 0.42 33.53
C ILE A 282 -33.05 -0.72 33.20
N LYS A 283 -33.53 -1.97 33.26
CA LYS A 283 -32.78 -3.19 32.92
C LYS A 283 -32.57 -3.33 31.40
N VAL A 284 -31.50 -2.72 30.87
CA VAL A 284 -31.12 -2.83 29.45
C VAL A 284 -30.34 -4.13 29.17
N CYS A 285 -30.74 -4.90 28.14
CA CYS A 285 -30.12 -6.18 27.77
C CYS A 285 -28.68 -6.07 27.23
N HIS A 286 -28.28 -4.89 26.76
CA HIS A 286 -26.94 -4.60 26.23
C HIS A 286 -26.37 -3.38 26.96
N ASN A 287 -25.52 -3.61 27.96
CA ASN A 287 -24.98 -2.56 28.83
C ASN A 287 -23.45 -2.57 28.99
N LYS A 288 -22.72 -3.32 28.15
CA LYS A 288 -21.25 -3.43 28.17
C LYS A 288 -20.71 -3.07 26.77
N PRO A 289 -20.58 -1.78 26.41
CA PRO A 289 -20.03 -1.35 25.12
C PRO A 289 -18.51 -1.58 25.05
N ASP A 290 -17.96 -1.74 23.85
CA ASP A 290 -16.51 -1.88 23.66
C ASP A 290 -15.75 -0.67 24.25
N ILE A 291 -16.17 0.56 23.91
CA ILE A 291 -15.70 1.80 24.57
C ILE A 291 -16.90 2.74 24.81
N LEU A 292 -16.99 3.32 26.00
CA LEU A 292 -17.86 4.43 26.37
C LEU A 292 -17.00 5.66 26.68
N VAL A 293 -17.42 6.84 26.23
CA VAL A 293 -16.86 8.13 26.67
C VAL A 293 -18.00 9.04 27.11
N ILE A 294 -17.83 9.69 28.26
CA ILE A 294 -18.71 10.72 28.80
C ILE A 294 -17.91 12.03 28.84
N ASP A 295 -18.20 12.95 27.92
CA ASP A 295 -17.62 14.28 27.86
C ASP A 295 -18.37 15.22 28.82
N LYS A 296 -17.77 15.46 29.99
CA LYS A 296 -18.39 16.21 31.08
C LYS A 296 -18.53 17.70 30.73
N LYS A 297 -17.68 18.20 29.82
CA LYS A 297 -17.61 19.60 29.38
C LYS A 297 -18.59 19.90 28.26
N ASN A 298 -18.58 19.10 27.19
CA ASN A 298 -19.41 19.32 26.01
C ASN A 298 -20.81 18.69 26.12
N LYS A 299 -21.10 17.94 27.20
CA LYS A 299 -22.35 17.19 27.42
C LYS A 299 -22.65 16.24 26.26
N GLU A 300 -21.64 15.44 25.91
CA GLU A 300 -21.71 14.43 24.87
C GLU A 300 -21.34 13.05 25.43
N ILE A 301 -22.06 12.00 25.03
CA ILE A 301 -21.72 10.61 25.32
C ILE A 301 -21.51 9.86 24.02
N LEU A 302 -20.33 9.30 23.86
CA LEU A 302 -19.92 8.53 22.69
C LEU A 302 -19.81 7.05 23.06
N ILE A 303 -20.61 6.22 22.40
CA ILE A 303 -20.52 4.76 22.44
C ILE A 303 -19.79 4.31 21.17
N VAL A 304 -18.64 3.66 21.32
CA VAL A 304 -17.88 3.06 20.20
C VAL A 304 -17.99 1.54 20.30
N GLU A 305 -18.33 0.92 19.18
CA GLU A 305 -18.56 -0.53 19.09
C GLU A 305 -17.77 -1.08 17.89
N ILE A 306 -16.82 -1.98 18.12
CA ILE A 306 -15.77 -2.37 17.17
C ILE A 306 -16.07 -3.76 16.62
N GLY A 307 -16.11 -3.90 15.30
CA GLY A 307 -16.44 -5.17 14.62
C GLY A 307 -15.35 -5.61 13.63
N ILE A 308 -14.93 -6.86 13.73
CA ILE A 308 -13.99 -7.48 12.78
C ILE A 308 -14.64 -8.72 12.17
N THR A 309 -15.02 -8.61 10.90
CA THR A 309 -15.98 -9.53 10.25
C THR A 309 -15.45 -10.09 8.92
N ASN A 310 -16.26 -10.89 8.22
CA ASN A 310 -16.01 -11.25 6.83
C ASN A 310 -16.76 -10.32 5.88
N GLN A 311 -16.25 -10.19 4.65
CA GLN A 311 -16.86 -9.38 3.59
C GLN A 311 -18.36 -9.70 3.38
N ASP A 312 -18.74 -10.98 3.40
CA ASP A 312 -20.14 -11.45 3.28
C ASP A 312 -21.10 -10.85 4.31
N ARG A 313 -20.60 -10.45 5.49
CA ARG A 313 -21.39 -9.95 6.63
C ARG A 313 -21.09 -8.48 6.98
N LEU A 314 -20.32 -7.76 6.18
CA LEU A 314 -19.82 -6.42 6.52
C LEU A 314 -20.95 -5.44 6.85
N THR A 315 -21.92 -5.28 5.93
CA THR A 315 -23.06 -4.37 6.10
C THR A 315 -24.04 -4.82 7.18
N ILE A 316 -24.17 -6.13 7.41
CA ILE A 316 -25.01 -6.68 8.46
C ILE A 316 -24.42 -6.34 9.84
N VAL A 317 -23.14 -6.64 10.06
CA VAL A 317 -22.45 -6.37 11.33
C VAL A 317 -22.32 -4.87 11.62
N GLU A 318 -22.18 -4.04 10.59
CA GLU A 318 -22.23 -2.57 10.71
C GLU A 318 -23.58 -2.08 11.25
N ASN A 319 -24.70 -2.59 10.70
CA ASN A 319 -26.05 -2.23 11.17
C ASN A 319 -26.40 -2.85 12.55
N GLU A 320 -25.98 -4.11 12.80
CA GLU A 320 -26.09 -4.76 14.11
C GLU A 320 -25.41 -3.89 15.19
N LYS A 321 -24.14 -3.49 14.96
CA LYS A 321 -23.35 -2.70 15.93
C LYS A 321 -23.81 -1.25 16.06
N LEU A 322 -24.38 -0.65 15.00
CA LEU A 322 -24.99 0.68 15.07
C LEU A 322 -26.18 0.72 16.05
N ARG A 323 -27.06 -0.29 16.01
CA ARG A 323 -28.32 -0.33 16.77
C ARG A 323 -28.24 -1.02 18.14
N LYS A 324 -27.20 -1.82 18.38
CA LYS A 324 -26.98 -2.64 19.58
C LYS A 324 -27.18 -1.87 20.91
N TYR A 325 -26.93 -0.56 20.93
CA TYR A 325 -27.02 0.28 22.11
C TYR A 325 -28.04 1.42 22.02
N ASP A 326 -28.99 1.40 21.08
CA ASP A 326 -29.99 2.47 20.92
C ASP A 326 -30.72 2.78 22.25
N LEU A 327 -31.13 1.74 22.98
CA LEU A 327 -31.75 1.87 24.30
C LEU A 327 -30.78 2.45 25.34
N LEU A 328 -29.55 1.92 25.43
CA LEU A 328 -28.53 2.41 26.39
C LEU A 328 -28.17 3.88 26.12
N ALA A 329 -28.10 4.28 24.85
CA ALA A 329 -27.81 5.66 24.43
C ALA A 329 -28.94 6.62 24.81
N ASN A 330 -30.20 6.17 24.77
CA ASN A 330 -31.35 6.97 25.23
C ASN A 330 -31.34 7.13 26.76
N GLU A 331 -31.17 6.03 27.51
CA GLU A 331 -31.08 6.05 28.98
C GLU A 331 -29.94 6.96 29.47
N LEU A 332 -28.74 6.78 28.93
CA LEU A 332 -27.58 7.61 29.29
C LEU A 332 -27.79 9.09 28.91
N GLY A 333 -28.48 9.37 27.81
CA GLY A 333 -28.82 10.75 27.42
C GLY A 333 -29.72 11.45 28.43
N GLN A 334 -30.68 10.71 29.01
CA GLN A 334 -31.57 11.22 30.07
C GLN A 334 -30.80 11.39 31.39
N ILE A 335 -30.12 10.34 31.87
CA ILE A 335 -29.39 10.33 33.15
C ILE A 335 -28.35 11.46 33.23
N TYR A 336 -27.55 11.64 32.17
CA TYR A 336 -26.47 12.63 32.13
C TYR A 336 -26.87 13.95 31.45
N LYS A 337 -28.14 14.11 31.04
CA LYS A 337 -28.67 15.27 30.30
C LYS A 337 -27.73 15.72 29.16
N SER A 338 -27.33 14.75 28.34
CA SER A 338 -26.22 14.87 27.37
C SER A 338 -26.62 14.28 26.02
N GLN A 339 -26.13 14.84 24.90
CA GLN A 339 -26.35 14.27 23.58
C GLN A 339 -25.59 12.93 23.45
N THR A 340 -26.24 11.88 22.95
CA THR A 340 -25.59 10.58 22.76
C THR A 340 -25.36 10.24 21.29
N LYS A 341 -24.25 9.55 20.99
CA LYS A 341 -23.88 9.09 19.64
C LYS A 341 -23.32 7.68 19.71
N ILE A 342 -23.79 6.80 18.82
CA ILE A 342 -23.25 5.44 18.65
C ILE A 342 -22.45 5.41 17.34
N VAL A 343 -21.19 4.99 17.41
CA VAL A 343 -20.27 4.95 16.27
C VAL A 343 -19.69 3.54 16.10
N PRO A 344 -20.19 2.76 15.13
CA PRO A 344 -19.65 1.44 14.83
C PRO A 344 -18.34 1.56 14.02
N TYR A 345 -17.23 1.04 14.53
CA TYR A 345 -15.99 0.88 13.76
C TYR A 345 -15.93 -0.56 13.23
N VAL A 346 -16.37 -0.79 11.99
CA VAL A 346 -16.45 -2.15 11.41
C VAL A 346 -15.58 -2.30 10.18
N ILE A 347 -14.73 -3.33 10.19
CA ILE A 347 -13.78 -3.66 9.14
C ILE A 347 -13.74 -5.17 8.92
N THR A 348 -13.40 -5.63 7.71
CA THR A 348 -13.14 -7.06 7.49
C THR A 348 -11.73 -7.47 7.92
N TRP A 349 -11.50 -8.77 8.12
CA TRP A 349 -10.15 -9.31 8.34
C TRP A 349 -9.19 -9.03 7.17
N ASP A 350 -9.70 -8.85 5.95
CA ASP A 350 -8.96 -8.46 4.75
C ASP A 350 -8.96 -6.94 4.48
N GLY A 351 -9.37 -6.11 5.44
CA GLY A 351 -9.22 -4.66 5.40
C GLY A 351 -10.26 -3.90 4.56
N VAL A 352 -11.36 -4.54 4.19
CA VAL A 352 -12.46 -3.95 3.43
C VAL A 352 -13.42 -3.19 4.35
N VAL A 353 -13.85 -2.01 3.92
CA VAL A 353 -14.74 -1.10 4.66
C VAL A 353 -15.84 -0.52 3.76
N THR A 354 -16.96 -0.11 4.37
CA THR A 354 -18.09 0.50 3.66
C THR A 354 -17.82 1.95 3.24
N LYS A 355 -18.73 2.54 2.47
CA LYS A 355 -18.79 3.99 2.24
C LYS A 355 -19.15 4.76 3.52
N TYR A 356 -19.86 4.15 4.47
CA TYR A 356 -20.25 4.76 5.74
C TYR A 356 -19.08 4.86 6.73
N HIS A 357 -18.09 3.97 6.67
CA HIS A 357 -16.87 4.00 7.50
C HIS A 357 -16.17 5.37 7.52
N ARG A 358 -16.22 6.14 6.42
CA ARG A 358 -15.67 7.50 6.36
C ARG A 358 -16.41 8.50 7.27
N LYS A 359 -17.70 8.28 7.57
CA LYS A 359 -18.45 9.05 8.59
C LYS A 359 -17.90 8.72 9.98
N TYR A 360 -17.84 7.44 10.33
CA TYR A 360 -17.40 6.95 11.64
C TYR A 360 -15.94 7.35 11.95
N ILE A 361 -15.03 7.28 10.97
CA ILE A 361 -13.66 7.80 11.06
C ILE A 361 -13.64 9.29 11.45
N LYS A 362 -14.52 10.12 10.86
CA LYS A 362 -14.59 11.56 11.17
C LYS A 362 -15.14 11.81 12.57
N GLU A 363 -16.19 11.10 12.96
CA GLU A 363 -16.83 11.23 14.29
C GLU A 363 -15.89 10.81 15.43
N LEU A 364 -15.00 9.85 15.17
CA LEU A 364 -13.93 9.46 16.09
C LEU A 364 -12.62 10.28 15.94
N GLU A 365 -12.59 11.29 15.07
CA GLU A 365 -11.40 12.10 14.74
C GLU A 365 -10.16 11.28 14.31
N ILE A 366 -10.38 10.06 13.79
CA ILE A 366 -9.33 9.12 13.40
C ILE A 366 -8.52 9.71 12.24
N GLN A 367 -7.26 10.02 12.52
CA GLN A 367 -6.35 10.55 11.50
C GLN A 367 -6.01 9.46 10.47
N PRO A 368 -5.89 9.78 9.16
CA PRO A 368 -5.72 8.77 8.12
C PRO A 368 -4.47 7.88 8.25
N ASN A 369 -3.44 8.32 8.97
CA ASN A 369 -2.25 7.52 9.26
C ASN A 369 -2.50 6.51 10.40
N LEU A 370 -3.44 6.80 11.31
CA LEU A 370 -3.90 5.87 12.35
C LEU A 370 -4.87 4.85 11.74
N GLU A 371 -5.78 5.26 10.85
CA GLU A 371 -6.61 4.32 10.08
C GLU A 371 -5.72 3.35 9.28
N ALA A 372 -4.72 3.87 8.56
CA ALA A 372 -3.74 3.04 7.86
C ALA A 372 -3.03 2.04 8.78
N TYR A 373 -2.74 2.42 10.04
CA TYR A 373 -2.15 1.54 11.04
C TYR A 373 -3.15 0.48 11.56
N MET A 374 -4.41 0.85 11.82
CA MET A 374 -5.46 -0.08 12.28
C MET A 374 -5.79 -1.13 11.22
N GLN A 375 -5.96 -0.71 9.96
CA GLN A 375 -6.04 -1.63 8.82
C GLN A 375 -4.82 -2.58 8.75
N SER A 376 -3.61 -2.04 8.95
CA SER A 376 -2.38 -2.84 8.95
C SER A 376 -2.27 -3.82 10.12
N ILE A 377 -2.75 -3.47 11.33
CA ILE A 377 -2.66 -4.36 12.50
C ILE A 377 -3.69 -5.49 12.42
N VAL A 378 -4.88 -5.25 11.88
CA VAL A 378 -5.88 -6.30 11.60
C VAL A 378 -5.34 -7.32 10.59
N LEU A 379 -4.72 -6.85 9.51
CA LEU A 379 -4.03 -7.71 8.53
C LEU A 379 -2.87 -8.47 9.20
N LYS A 380 -1.98 -7.80 9.93
CA LYS A 380 -0.85 -8.42 10.65
C LYS A 380 -1.30 -9.50 11.63
N LYS A 381 -2.34 -9.25 12.41
CA LYS A 381 -2.87 -10.20 13.40
C LYS A 381 -3.54 -11.39 12.74
N THR A 382 -4.24 -11.19 11.62
CA THR A 382 -4.77 -12.29 10.81
C THR A 382 -3.63 -13.15 10.21
N VAL A 383 -2.55 -12.52 9.73
CA VAL A 383 -1.33 -13.25 9.30
C VAL A 383 -0.70 -14.04 10.45
N GLU A 384 -0.52 -13.43 11.63
CA GLU A 384 0.07 -14.11 12.80
C GLU A 384 -0.71 -15.40 13.14
N SER A 385 -2.03 -15.30 13.27
CA SER A 385 -2.89 -16.44 13.59
C SER A 385 -2.83 -17.54 12.52
N ILE A 386 -3.04 -17.18 11.25
CA ILE A 386 -3.01 -18.16 10.15
C ILE A 386 -1.61 -18.77 9.93
N SER A 387 -0.54 -18.06 10.27
CA SER A 387 0.83 -18.56 10.11
C SER A 387 1.25 -19.54 11.20
N MET A 388 0.65 -19.49 12.40
CA MET A 388 0.85 -20.54 13.42
C MET A 388 0.35 -21.90 12.91
N ASP A 389 -0.76 -21.91 12.16
CA ASP A 389 -1.30 -23.11 11.48
C ASP A 389 -0.55 -23.54 10.21
N ARG A 390 0.44 -22.75 9.80
CA ARG A 390 1.41 -23.13 8.75
C ARG A 390 2.67 -23.73 9.37
N ARG A 391 3.17 -23.18 10.48
CA ARG A 391 4.34 -23.70 11.20
C ARG A 391 4.14 -25.12 11.76
N ARG A 392 2.90 -25.52 12.04
CA ARG A 392 2.52 -26.93 12.34
C ARG A 392 2.70 -27.91 11.17
N GLY A 393 3.23 -27.46 10.03
CA GLY A 393 3.46 -28.30 8.84
C GLY A 393 4.41 -27.69 7.80
N TYR A 394 5.47 -26.99 8.26
CA TYR A 394 6.80 -26.77 7.65
C TYR A 394 7.44 -25.48 8.19
N GLU A 395 8.77 -25.48 8.30
CA GLU A 395 9.54 -24.33 8.77
C GLU A 395 9.58 -23.17 7.75
N TRP A 396 9.84 -21.96 8.24
CA TRP A 396 10.22 -20.81 7.42
C TRP A 396 11.54 -20.27 7.96
N ILE A 397 12.62 -20.52 7.22
CA ILE A 397 13.92 -19.88 7.44
C ILE A 397 13.81 -18.44 6.97
N GLU A 398 14.11 -17.48 7.86
CA GLU A 398 14.34 -16.09 7.44
C GLU A 398 15.74 -16.01 6.81
N PRO A 399 15.88 -15.61 5.53
CA PRO A 399 17.19 -15.41 4.93
C PRO A 399 17.91 -14.27 5.65
N ARG A 400 19.16 -14.48 6.05
CA ARG A 400 19.96 -13.44 6.69
C ARG A 400 20.28 -12.36 5.66
N GLU A 401 20.35 -11.09 6.08
CA GLU A 401 20.53 -9.99 5.13
C GLU A 401 21.89 -10.11 4.39
N ASP A 402 22.88 -10.62 5.10
CA ASP A 402 24.23 -10.99 4.68
C ASP A 402 24.29 -12.07 3.57
N GLU A 403 23.34 -13.01 3.51
CA GLU A 403 23.24 -13.97 2.41
C GLU A 403 22.74 -13.29 1.12
N VAL A 404 21.78 -12.36 1.27
CA VAL A 404 21.21 -11.63 0.14
C VAL A 404 22.22 -10.63 -0.43
N GLU A 405 23.04 -10.01 0.42
CA GLU A 405 24.10 -9.07 0.01
C GLU A 405 25.21 -9.78 -0.80
N LYS A 406 25.71 -10.93 -0.32
CA LYS A 406 26.61 -11.81 -1.11
C LYS A 406 25.96 -12.26 -2.43
N ALA A 407 24.68 -12.60 -2.41
CA ALA A 407 23.94 -12.98 -3.61
C ALA A 407 23.69 -11.80 -4.58
N VAL A 408 23.97 -10.55 -4.19
CA VAL A 408 23.91 -9.37 -5.07
C VAL A 408 25.28 -9.09 -5.67
N GLU A 409 26.35 -9.10 -4.87
CA GLU A 409 27.71 -8.97 -5.41
C GLU A 409 28.02 -10.02 -6.48
N ASN A 410 27.64 -11.28 -6.22
CA ASN A 410 27.86 -12.37 -7.17
C ASN A 410 26.99 -12.25 -8.44
N LEU A 411 25.87 -11.54 -8.37
CA LEU A 411 25.03 -11.23 -9.55
C LEU A 411 25.61 -10.09 -10.38
N VAL A 412 26.16 -9.04 -9.74
CA VAL A 412 26.91 -7.98 -10.43
C VAL A 412 28.15 -8.55 -11.13
N LYS A 413 28.81 -9.57 -10.54
CA LYS A 413 29.95 -10.29 -11.12
C LYS A 413 29.57 -11.26 -12.26
N THR A 414 28.29 -11.62 -12.45
CA THR A 414 27.86 -12.65 -13.43
C THR A 414 26.99 -12.12 -14.58
N ILE A 415 26.62 -10.83 -14.59
CA ILE A 415 26.03 -10.20 -15.77
C ILE A 415 27.08 -10.12 -16.90
N PRO A 416 26.89 -10.78 -18.05
CA PRO A 416 27.82 -10.65 -19.17
C PRO A 416 27.62 -9.28 -19.82
N LEU A 417 28.60 -8.39 -19.67
CA LEU A 417 28.61 -7.09 -20.36
C LEU A 417 28.83 -7.27 -21.87
N LYS A 418 27.75 -7.59 -22.60
CA LYS A 418 27.74 -7.50 -24.07
C LYS A 418 27.68 -6.04 -24.50
N ASN A 419 28.87 -5.43 -24.57
CA ASN A 419 29.25 -4.17 -25.23
C ASN A 419 28.10 -3.32 -25.81
N ILE A 420 27.62 -2.36 -25.01
CA ILE A 420 26.97 -1.14 -25.51
C ILE A 420 27.63 0.05 -24.78
N TYR A 421 28.55 0.72 -25.50
CA TYR A 421 29.28 1.96 -25.17
C TYR A 421 30.11 2.06 -23.86
N ILE A 422 31.43 1.84 -23.98
CA ILE A 422 32.46 2.56 -23.18
C ILE A 422 33.64 2.96 -24.10
N GLU A 423 33.41 3.92 -24.99
CA GLU A 423 34.49 4.58 -25.77
C GLU A 423 34.53 6.09 -25.58
N GLU A 424 33.38 6.79 -25.58
CA GLU A 424 33.32 8.25 -25.36
C GLU A 424 33.91 8.69 -24.00
N ALA A 425 33.85 7.83 -22.98
CA ALA A 425 34.44 8.09 -21.66
C ALA A 425 35.98 7.99 -21.61
N LYS A 426 36.63 7.42 -22.63
CA LYS A 426 38.11 7.27 -22.68
C LYS A 426 38.80 8.40 -23.45
N LEU A 427 38.09 9.06 -24.37
CA LEU A 427 38.66 10.13 -25.20
C LEU A 427 39.04 11.40 -24.42
N LYS A 428 38.49 11.63 -23.22
CA LYS A 428 38.85 12.77 -22.34
C LYS A 428 39.96 12.49 -21.32
N ILE A 429 40.64 11.34 -21.42
CA ILE A 429 41.74 10.95 -20.50
C ILE A 429 43.10 10.89 -21.23
N ASN A 430 43.11 10.94 -22.57
CA ASN A 430 44.33 10.72 -23.38
C ASN A 430 45.03 12.00 -23.89
N GLU A 431 44.51 13.21 -23.68
CA GLU A 431 45.20 14.45 -24.08
C GLU A 431 46.30 14.89 -23.08
N SER A 432 46.26 14.42 -21.83
CA SER A 432 47.19 14.80 -20.76
C SER A 432 48.38 13.84 -20.60
N LYS A 433 49.07 13.50 -21.71
CA LYS A 433 50.37 12.80 -21.68
C LYS A 433 51.22 12.99 -22.95
N LYS A 434 52.03 14.05 -22.95
CA LYS A 434 53.33 14.11 -23.65
C LYS A 434 54.45 14.44 -22.64
N PRO A 435 55.74 14.23 -22.98
CA PRO A 435 56.82 14.15 -21.99
C PRO A 435 57.13 15.45 -21.24
N ARG A 436 57.86 15.31 -20.14
CA ARG A 436 58.46 16.42 -19.38
C ARG A 436 59.69 16.96 -20.11
N ASP A 437 59.94 18.25 -19.93
CA ASP A 437 61.29 18.80 -19.79
C ASP A 437 61.41 19.48 -18.42
N ASN A 438 62.63 19.84 -18.01
CA ASN A 438 62.99 20.18 -16.62
C ASN A 438 62.82 21.66 -16.23
N GLN A 439 63.04 21.91 -14.93
CA GLN A 439 63.12 23.19 -14.21
C GLN A 439 61.78 23.76 -13.72
N SER A 440 61.68 24.40 -12.55
CA SER A 440 62.27 24.21 -11.20
C SER A 440 61.50 25.16 -10.25
N GLU A 441 61.75 25.10 -8.92
CA GLU A 441 61.16 25.99 -7.88
C GLU A 441 59.63 25.86 -7.63
N GLU A 442 59.06 26.02 -6.41
CA GLU A 442 59.61 25.93 -5.03
C GLU A 442 58.48 25.66 -3.97
N TYR A 443 58.52 26.33 -2.81
CA TYR A 443 57.65 26.39 -1.61
C TYR A 443 56.21 26.97 -1.84
N GLU A 444 55.22 27.10 -0.93
CA GLU A 444 54.85 26.76 0.49
C GLU A 444 53.31 27.10 0.62
N ASP A 445 52.47 26.73 1.61
CA ASP A 445 52.31 25.56 2.50
C ASP A 445 50.91 25.58 3.20
N GLU A 446 50.67 24.59 4.08
CA GLU A 446 49.71 24.53 5.20
C GLU A 446 48.17 24.59 4.99
N ILE A 447 47.45 24.02 5.97
CA ILE A 447 45.99 23.92 6.08
C ILE A 447 45.55 24.59 7.38
N VAL A 448 44.64 25.57 7.33
CA VAL A 448 43.93 26.07 8.52
C VAL A 448 42.42 26.16 8.28
N LEU A 449 41.66 25.50 9.15
CA LEU A 449 40.21 25.67 9.29
C LEU A 449 39.90 26.88 10.18
N ASN A 450 38.88 27.68 9.85
CA ASN A 450 37.91 28.13 10.87
C ASN A 450 36.65 28.84 10.30
N ASN A 451 35.52 28.53 10.94
CA ASN A 451 34.37 29.44 11.17
C ASN A 451 34.69 30.25 12.47
N PRO A 452 34.04 31.40 12.82
CA PRO A 452 32.58 31.57 12.76
C PRO A 452 32.02 33.03 12.64
N GLN A 453 30.68 33.10 12.79
CA GLN A 453 29.86 34.18 13.40
C GLN A 453 29.72 35.59 12.77
N ILE A 454 28.49 35.86 12.32
CA ILE A 454 27.56 36.90 12.83
C ILE A 454 28.17 38.17 13.44
N GLU A 455 27.88 39.33 12.84
CA GLU A 455 27.34 40.49 13.60
C GLU A 455 26.50 41.43 12.73
N ASN A 456 25.81 42.41 13.35
CA ASN A 456 24.89 43.36 12.70
C ASN A 456 25.56 44.72 12.47
N THR A 457 25.13 45.45 11.44
CA THR A 457 24.99 46.92 11.51
C THR A 457 23.76 47.39 10.75
N ASN A 458 23.09 48.40 11.31
CA ASN A 458 22.10 49.20 10.59
C ASN A 458 22.83 50.22 9.69
N ASN A 459 22.13 50.82 8.73
CA ASN A 459 22.09 52.28 8.62
C ASN A 459 20.83 52.75 7.89
N ASN A 460 20.30 53.88 8.36
CA ASN A 460 19.29 54.70 7.70
C ASN A 460 19.97 56.01 7.22
N GLU A 461 19.17 56.92 6.64
CA GLU A 461 19.54 58.32 6.34
C GLU A 461 20.45 58.51 5.11
N GLN A 462 20.31 59.57 4.30
CA GLN A 462 19.25 60.60 4.22
C GLN A 462 19.28 61.23 2.80
N LEU A 463 18.12 61.35 2.14
CA LEU A 463 17.64 62.48 1.30
C LEU A 463 16.33 62.12 0.58
#